data_AF-A0A2E7E8J4-F1
#
_entry.id   AF-A0A2E7E8J4-F1
#
_cell.length_a   1.000
_cell.length_b   1.000
_cell.length_c   1.000
_cell.angle_alpha   90.00
_cell.angle_beta   90.00
_cell.angle_gamma   90.00
#
_symmetry.space_group_name_H-M   'P 1'
#
loop_
_entity.id
_entity.type
_entity.pdbx_description
1 polymer ?
#
loop_
_entity_poly.entity_id
_entity_poly.type
_entity_poly.pdbx_seq_one_letter_code
_entity_poly.pdbx_strand_id
1 'polypeptide(L)'
;MTLRQLKQLKNASLILALVTALLAGCSAVTVDRYARSALVLEPERFFQGKLCADGLVRDYQDRVIRRFNARILASWDERGVGTLDEVFQFDDKPAGDVETRVWTLAPEPQPGAYRASAGDVPEPALMRYAGNSLHMNYTLNYGEGDDAIQLQMDDWMFLVAEGVIVNETKMSKWGLPVGSVLLVIRQVDASTACLPDARPTVSRLTPSSPNRVWL
;
A
#
# COMPACT_ATOMS: atom_id res chain seq x y z
N MET A 1 32.88 -22.08 -46.39
CA MET A 1 31.62 -22.02 -45.62
C MET A 1 30.52 -22.68 -46.47
N THR A 2 29.88 -23.75 -46.01
CA THR A 2 28.93 -24.52 -46.83
C THR A 2 27.55 -23.85 -46.86
N LEU A 3 26.76 -24.04 -47.92
CA LEU A 3 25.40 -23.48 -48.06
C LEU A 3 24.47 -23.81 -46.87
N ARG A 4 24.69 -24.94 -46.20
CA ARG A 4 23.97 -25.33 -44.97
C ARG A 4 24.30 -24.43 -43.77
N GLN A 5 25.57 -23.99 -43.64
CA GLN A 5 26.01 -23.10 -42.56
C GLN A 5 25.42 -21.68 -42.72
N LEU A 6 25.31 -21.17 -43.96
CA LEU A 6 24.64 -19.88 -44.23
C LEU A 6 23.14 -19.90 -43.90
N LYS A 7 22.43 -21.01 -44.19
CA LYS A 7 21.00 -21.17 -43.85
C LYS A 7 20.78 -21.25 -42.33
N GLN A 8 21.65 -21.98 -41.62
CA GLN A 8 21.60 -22.10 -40.15
C GLN A 8 21.80 -20.73 -39.47
N LEU A 9 22.78 -19.94 -39.92
CA LEU A 9 23.03 -18.58 -39.40
C LEU A 9 21.86 -17.63 -39.67
N LYS A 10 21.27 -17.65 -40.88
CA LYS A 10 20.09 -16.84 -41.20
C LYS A 10 18.87 -17.20 -40.35
N ASN A 11 18.64 -18.49 -40.11
CA ASN A 11 17.52 -18.95 -39.28
C ASN A 11 17.73 -18.57 -37.80
N ALA A 12 18.96 -18.68 -37.29
CA ALA A 12 19.31 -18.27 -35.93
C ALA A 12 19.13 -16.75 -35.72
N SER A 13 19.51 -15.92 -36.70
CA SER A 13 19.28 -14.48 -36.66
C SER A 13 17.79 -14.11 -36.70
N LEU A 14 16.98 -14.85 -37.47
CA LEU A 14 15.53 -14.62 -37.52
C LEU A 14 14.84 -14.97 -36.19
N ILE A 15 15.27 -16.07 -35.55
CA ILE A 15 14.75 -16.49 -34.24
C ILE A 15 15.17 -15.48 -33.17
N LEU A 16 16.43 -15.02 -33.18
CA LEU A 16 16.91 -14.02 -32.23
C LEU A 16 16.17 -12.68 -32.37
N ALA A 17 15.91 -12.23 -33.59
CA ALA A 17 15.12 -11.03 -33.86
C ALA A 17 13.65 -11.17 -33.42
N LEU A 18 13.07 -12.36 -33.54
CA LEU A 18 11.71 -12.63 -33.07
C LEU A 18 11.65 -12.68 -31.53
N VAL A 19 12.66 -13.25 -30.87
CA VAL A 19 12.75 -13.28 -29.40
C VAL A 19 12.97 -11.87 -28.82
N THR A 20 13.80 -11.04 -29.43
CA THR A 20 13.97 -9.65 -28.99
C THR A 20 12.73 -8.78 -29.26
N ALA A 21 12.00 -9.03 -30.36
CA ALA A 21 10.73 -8.36 -30.62
C ALA A 21 9.62 -8.76 -29.62
N LEU A 22 9.61 -10.02 -29.15
CA LEU A 22 8.68 -10.50 -28.12
C LEU A 22 9.00 -9.97 -26.71
N LEU A 23 10.24 -9.55 -26.46
CA LEU A 23 10.67 -8.95 -25.18
C LEU A 23 10.42 -7.43 -25.10
N ALA A 24 10.08 -6.78 -26.21
CA ALA A 24 9.87 -5.32 -26.26
C ALA A 24 8.48 -4.85 -25.77
N GLY A 25 7.61 -5.77 -25.30
CA GLY A 25 6.21 -5.49 -24.95
C GLY A 25 5.91 -5.17 -23.47
N CYS A 26 6.88 -5.30 -22.55
CA CYS A 26 6.65 -5.03 -21.13
C CYS A 26 7.01 -3.58 -20.77
N SER A 27 6.19 -2.60 -21.17
CA SER A 27 6.24 -1.30 -20.49
C SER A 27 5.63 -1.47 -19.09
N ALA A 28 6.38 -1.15 -18.04
CA ALA A 28 5.82 -1.07 -16.70
C ALA A 28 4.62 -0.10 -16.68
N VAL A 29 3.55 -0.45 -15.97
CA VAL A 29 2.39 0.42 -15.84
C VAL A 29 2.78 1.64 -15.02
N THR A 30 2.55 2.85 -15.55
CA THR A 30 2.78 4.12 -14.85
C THR A 30 1.46 4.83 -14.59
N VAL A 31 1.47 5.80 -13.66
CA VAL A 31 0.31 6.64 -13.34
C VAL A 31 -0.24 7.40 -14.55
N ASP A 32 0.60 7.71 -15.54
CA ASP A 32 0.21 8.45 -16.76
C ASP A 32 -0.88 7.74 -17.56
N ARG A 33 -0.98 6.41 -17.44
CA ARG A 33 -2.07 5.62 -18.04
C ARG A 33 -3.45 6.08 -17.56
N TYR A 34 -3.53 6.63 -16.35
CA TYR A 34 -4.77 7.09 -15.72
C TYR A 34 -4.99 8.59 -15.81
N ALA A 35 -4.09 9.35 -16.47
CA ALA A 35 -4.13 10.81 -16.52
C ALA A 35 -5.43 11.41 -17.08
N ARG A 36 -6.23 10.62 -17.83
CA ARG A 36 -7.52 11.03 -18.40
C ARG A 36 -8.73 10.54 -17.59
N SER A 37 -8.53 10.09 -16.36
CA SER A 37 -9.63 9.70 -15.48
C SER A 37 -10.53 10.90 -15.18
N ALA A 38 -11.84 10.65 -15.06
CA ALA A 38 -12.80 11.68 -14.67
C ALA A 38 -12.63 12.10 -13.20
N LEU A 39 -12.17 11.17 -12.34
CA LEU A 39 -11.75 11.47 -10.98
C LEU A 39 -10.28 11.92 -11.01
N VAL A 40 -9.98 12.97 -10.26
CA VAL A 40 -8.61 13.49 -10.12
C VAL A 40 -8.22 13.45 -8.66
N LEU A 41 -7.13 12.73 -8.38
CA LEU A 41 -6.50 12.64 -7.07
C LEU A 41 -5.45 13.75 -6.95
N GLU A 42 -5.76 14.73 -6.13
CA GLU A 42 -4.82 15.76 -5.67
C GLU A 42 -4.39 15.39 -4.24
N PRO A 43 -3.12 15.03 -3.99
CA PRO A 43 -2.68 14.59 -2.66
C PRO A 43 -2.97 15.60 -1.56
N GLU A 44 -2.72 16.89 -1.81
CA GLU A 44 -3.02 17.99 -0.86
C GLU A 44 -4.50 18.08 -0.47
N ARG A 45 -5.40 17.77 -1.41
CA ARG A 45 -6.84 17.82 -1.15
C ARG A 45 -7.36 16.55 -0.49
N PHE A 46 -6.90 15.39 -0.92
CA PHE A 46 -7.37 14.12 -0.39
C PHE A 46 -6.82 13.87 1.02
N PHE A 47 -5.50 14.00 1.17
CA PHE A 47 -4.82 13.78 2.44
C PHE A 47 -4.85 15.03 3.30
N GLN A 48 -6.04 15.46 3.71
CA GLN A 48 -6.23 16.63 4.57
C GLN A 48 -7.15 16.28 5.73
N GLY A 49 -6.75 16.63 6.95
CA GLY A 49 -7.52 16.38 8.15
C GLY A 49 -7.49 14.91 8.58
N LYS A 50 -8.63 14.39 9.04
CA LYS A 50 -8.71 13.02 9.57
C LYS A 50 -9.17 12.04 8.50
N LEU A 51 -8.45 10.93 8.38
CA LEU A 51 -8.82 9.80 7.54
C LEU A 51 -8.92 8.54 8.40
N CYS A 52 -9.85 7.65 8.04
CA CYS A 52 -9.85 6.28 8.52
C CYS A 52 -9.38 5.34 7.42
N ALA A 53 -8.63 4.32 7.81
CA ALA A 53 -8.18 3.27 6.93
C ALA A 53 -8.58 1.89 7.51
N ASP A 54 -9.09 1.01 6.67
CA ASP A 54 -9.50 -0.34 7.05
C ASP A 54 -8.88 -1.34 6.08
N GLY A 55 -8.15 -2.33 6.57
CA GLY A 55 -7.33 -3.16 5.70
C GLY A 55 -7.05 -4.58 6.20
N LEU A 56 -6.42 -5.33 5.31
CA LEU A 56 -5.97 -6.69 5.54
C LEU A 56 -4.57 -6.90 4.97
N VAL A 57 -3.84 -7.82 5.58
CA VAL A 57 -2.55 -8.30 5.11
C VAL A 57 -2.72 -9.74 4.64
N ARG A 58 -2.17 -10.06 3.48
CA ARG A 58 -2.14 -11.41 2.92
C ARG A 58 -0.72 -11.94 2.85
N ASP A 59 -0.58 -13.25 3.03
CA ASP A 59 0.65 -13.97 2.75
C ASP A 59 0.85 -14.20 1.23
N TYR A 60 1.96 -14.83 0.86
CA TYR A 60 2.27 -15.21 -0.52
C TYR A 60 1.31 -16.24 -1.14
N GLN A 61 0.40 -16.82 -0.35
CA GLN A 61 -0.66 -17.75 -0.80
C GLN A 61 -2.03 -17.05 -0.85
N ASP A 62 -2.05 -15.71 -0.77
CA ASP A 62 -3.25 -14.86 -0.73
C ASP A 62 -4.18 -15.10 0.47
N ARG A 63 -3.70 -15.80 1.51
CA ARG A 63 -4.47 -16.02 2.74
C ARG A 63 -4.41 -14.76 3.58
N VAL A 64 -5.55 -14.33 4.12
CA VAL A 64 -5.61 -13.22 5.07
C VAL A 64 -4.97 -13.67 6.38
N ILE A 65 -3.87 -13.02 6.76
CA ILE A 65 -3.10 -13.35 7.97
C ILE A 65 -3.28 -12.33 9.09
N ARG A 66 -3.59 -11.07 8.75
CA ARG A 66 -3.85 -10.00 9.72
C ARG A 66 -4.92 -9.07 9.16
N ARG A 67 -5.66 -8.40 10.05
CA ARG A 67 -6.53 -7.26 9.71
C ARG A 67 -6.13 -6.07 10.57
N PHE A 68 -6.40 -4.88 10.08
CA PHE A 68 -6.12 -3.68 10.83
C PHE A 68 -7.12 -2.58 10.54
N ASN A 69 -7.23 -1.69 11.51
CA ASN A 69 -7.83 -0.37 11.34
C ASN A 69 -6.74 0.66 11.58
N ALA A 70 -6.82 1.78 10.90
CA ALA A 70 -5.87 2.86 11.05
C ALA A 70 -6.56 4.22 11.07
N ARG A 71 -5.94 5.15 11.79
CA ARG A 71 -6.26 6.57 11.79
C ARG A 71 -5.08 7.30 11.18
N ILE A 72 -5.37 8.19 10.23
CA ILE A 72 -4.37 9.07 9.64
C ILE A 72 -4.77 10.51 9.96
N LEU A 73 -3.85 11.27 10.55
CA LEU A 73 -3.99 12.71 10.68
C LEU A 73 -3.05 13.37 9.67
N ALA A 74 -3.65 13.99 8.67
CA ALA A 74 -2.94 14.60 7.56
C ALA A 74 -2.98 16.13 7.66
N SER A 75 -1.84 16.77 7.42
CA SER A 75 -1.70 18.23 7.42
C SER A 75 -0.66 18.67 6.40
N TRP A 76 -0.79 19.91 5.92
CA TRP A 76 0.14 20.51 4.97
C TRP A 76 0.60 21.88 5.48
N ASP A 77 1.89 22.19 5.29
CA ASP A 77 2.44 23.51 5.63
C ASP A 77 2.31 24.51 4.47
N GLU A 78 2.65 25.78 4.72
CA GLU A 78 2.60 26.85 3.72
C GLU A 78 3.54 26.64 2.52
N ARG A 79 4.51 25.72 2.64
CA ARG A 79 5.44 25.36 1.56
C ARG A 79 4.98 24.14 0.77
N GLY A 80 3.79 23.60 1.08
CA GLY A 80 3.23 22.40 0.43
C GLY A 80 3.88 21.10 0.92
N VAL A 81 4.52 21.09 2.10
CA VAL A 81 5.03 19.85 2.71
C VAL A 81 3.93 19.19 3.51
N GLY A 82 3.59 17.96 3.14
CA GLY A 82 2.56 17.15 3.79
C GLY A 82 3.13 16.31 4.93
N THR A 83 2.36 16.12 6.00
CA THR A 83 2.62 15.17 7.07
C THR A 83 1.43 14.22 7.19
N LEU A 84 1.67 12.91 7.14
CA LEU A 84 0.66 11.88 7.42
C LEU A 84 1.06 11.14 8.70
N ASP A 85 0.40 11.45 9.82
CA ASP A 85 0.59 10.76 11.10
C ASP A 85 -0.39 9.58 11.17
N GLU A 86 0.13 8.39 10.91
CA GLU A 86 -0.60 7.13 10.81
C GLU A 86 -0.47 6.33 12.10
N VAL A 87 -1.60 5.86 12.61
CA VAL A 87 -1.69 4.95 13.77
C VAL A 87 -2.49 3.72 13.36
N PHE A 88 -1.90 2.54 13.51
CA PHE A 88 -2.46 1.25 13.12
C PHE A 88 -2.78 0.41 14.36
N GLN A 89 -3.98 -0.15 14.40
CA GLN A 89 -4.39 -1.18 15.35
C GLN A 89 -4.61 -2.48 14.59
N PHE A 90 -3.76 -3.47 14.85
CA PHE A 90 -3.93 -4.81 14.31
C PHE A 90 -4.81 -5.67 15.20
N ASP A 91 -5.50 -6.63 14.59
CA ASP A 91 -6.44 -7.54 15.27
C ASP A 91 -5.77 -8.66 16.09
N ASP A 92 -4.48 -8.90 15.84
CA ASP A 92 -3.64 -9.85 16.57
C ASP A 92 -2.96 -9.24 17.81
N LYS A 93 -3.12 -7.92 18.02
CA LYS A 93 -2.55 -7.18 19.14
C LYS A 93 -3.63 -6.80 20.16
N PRO A 94 -3.28 -6.66 21.45
CA PRO A 94 -4.19 -6.05 22.43
C PRO A 94 -4.63 -4.66 21.98
N ALA A 95 -5.88 -4.29 22.28
CA ALA A 95 -6.36 -2.95 21.96
C ALA A 95 -5.51 -1.88 22.67
N GLY A 96 -5.04 -0.89 21.92
CA GLY A 96 -4.11 0.14 22.38
C GLY A 96 -2.63 -0.17 22.12
N ASP A 97 -2.28 -1.42 21.80
CA ASP A 97 -0.97 -1.76 21.24
C ASP A 97 -0.98 -1.43 19.75
N VAL A 98 -0.46 -0.24 19.43
CA VAL A 98 -0.54 0.38 18.11
C VAL A 98 0.83 0.51 17.46
N GLU A 99 0.87 0.36 16.15
CA GLU A 99 2.03 0.68 15.34
C GLU A 99 1.85 2.09 14.76
N THR A 100 2.92 2.88 14.66
CA THR A 100 2.86 4.25 14.14
C THR A 100 3.79 4.42 12.94
N ARG A 101 3.38 5.26 11.99
CA ARG A 101 4.22 5.71 10.88
C ARG A 101 3.92 7.17 10.58
N VAL A 102 4.97 7.98 10.43
CA VAL A 102 4.82 9.39 10.08
C VAL A 102 5.49 9.62 8.73
N TRP A 103 4.67 9.85 7.70
CA TRP A 103 5.18 10.23 6.39
C TRP A 103 5.36 11.74 6.29
N THR A 104 6.46 12.16 5.70
CA THR A 104 6.69 13.53 5.23
C THR A 104 6.71 13.52 3.71
N LEU A 105 5.88 14.37 3.08
CA LEU A 105 5.73 14.48 1.63
C LEU A 105 6.26 15.84 1.18
N ALA A 106 7.49 15.88 0.68
CA ALA A 106 8.08 17.11 0.15
C ALA A 106 7.79 17.25 -1.35
N PRO A 107 7.28 18.40 -1.82
CA PRO A 107 6.96 18.58 -3.24
C PRO A 107 8.23 18.51 -4.09
N GLU A 108 8.16 17.79 -5.22
CA GLU A 108 9.24 17.79 -6.21
C GLU A 108 9.14 19.05 -7.11
N PRO A 109 10.24 19.48 -7.76
CA PRO A 109 10.22 20.66 -8.64
C PRO A 109 9.26 20.53 -9.84
N GLN A 110 8.95 19.29 -10.24
CA GLN A 110 7.98 19.00 -11.29
C GLN A 110 6.63 18.62 -10.67
N PRO A 111 5.50 19.10 -11.23
CA PRO A 111 4.19 18.73 -10.73
C PRO A 111 3.92 17.23 -10.91
N GLY A 112 3.01 16.69 -10.10
CA GLY A 112 2.64 15.27 -10.17
C GLY A 112 3.57 14.34 -9.38
N ALA A 113 4.44 14.88 -8.51
CA ALA A 113 5.28 14.08 -7.64
C ALA A 113 5.59 14.72 -6.28
N TYR A 114 5.79 13.87 -5.28
CA TYR A 114 6.38 14.21 -3.98
C TYR A 114 7.52 13.23 -3.67
N ARG A 115 8.48 13.69 -2.88
CA ARG A 115 9.45 12.86 -2.19
C ARG A 115 8.90 12.50 -0.81
N ALA A 116 8.63 11.21 -0.62
CA ALA A 116 8.02 10.67 0.59
C ALA A 116 9.09 10.02 1.48
N SER A 117 9.15 10.38 2.76
CA SER A 117 10.05 9.76 3.74
C SER A 117 9.32 9.43 5.03
N ALA A 118 9.73 8.36 5.71
CA ALA A 118 9.23 7.94 7.02
C ALA A 118 10.35 7.31 7.85
N GLY A 119 10.16 7.20 9.17
CA GLY A 119 11.22 6.71 10.08
C GLY A 119 11.66 5.26 9.85
N ASP A 120 10.77 4.44 9.30
CA ASP A 120 11.00 3.04 8.94
C ASP A 120 11.27 2.83 7.43
N VAL A 121 11.45 3.93 6.70
CA VAL A 121 11.77 3.94 5.27
C VAL A 121 13.17 4.54 5.11
N PRO A 122 14.21 3.70 4.91
CA PRO A 122 15.61 4.13 5.03
C PRO A 122 16.00 5.20 3.98
N GLU A 123 15.36 5.19 2.82
CA GLU A 123 15.61 6.14 1.74
C GLU A 123 14.31 6.77 1.26
N PRO A 124 14.26 8.10 1.02
CA PRO A 124 13.06 8.75 0.51
C PRO A 124 12.63 8.17 -0.84
N ALA A 125 11.34 7.88 -0.95
CA ALA A 125 10.72 7.31 -2.12
C ALA A 125 10.08 8.38 -3.01
N LEU A 126 10.06 8.11 -4.32
CA LEU A 126 9.37 8.99 -5.26
C LEU A 126 7.90 8.54 -5.36
N MET A 127 7.00 9.39 -4.87
CA MET A 127 5.56 9.24 -4.99
C MET A 127 5.10 10.02 -6.22
N ARG A 128 4.50 9.33 -7.20
CA ARG A 128 3.94 9.96 -8.41
C ARG A 128 2.44 9.85 -8.41
N TYR A 129 1.76 10.84 -8.95
CA TYR A 129 0.30 10.82 -9.09
C TYR A 129 -0.14 11.44 -10.42
N ALA A 130 -1.18 10.86 -11.01
CA ALA A 130 -1.82 11.37 -12.22
C ALA A 130 -3.24 10.81 -12.34
N GLY A 131 -4.18 11.66 -12.77
CA GLY A 131 -5.61 11.31 -12.81
C GLY A 131 -6.08 10.84 -11.43
N ASN A 132 -6.72 9.69 -11.35
CA ASN A 132 -7.20 9.12 -10.09
C ASN A 132 -6.17 8.23 -9.38
N SER A 133 -4.92 8.18 -9.84
CA SER A 133 -3.93 7.20 -9.39
C SER A 133 -2.73 7.87 -8.72
N LEU A 134 -2.18 7.17 -7.73
CA LEU A 134 -0.92 7.47 -7.07
C LEU A 134 -0.13 6.16 -6.94
N HIS A 135 1.18 6.25 -7.14
CA HIS A 135 2.08 5.11 -7.10
C HIS A 135 3.38 5.47 -6.39
N MET A 136 3.85 4.57 -5.54
CA MET A 136 5.12 4.69 -4.84
C MET A 136 5.82 3.33 -4.75
N ASN A 137 7.15 3.32 -4.96
CA ASN A 137 7.99 2.18 -4.65
C ASN A 137 8.97 2.56 -3.55
N TYR A 138 9.01 1.79 -2.48
CA TYR A 138 9.85 2.09 -1.33
C TYR A 138 10.32 0.83 -0.61
N THR A 139 11.41 0.96 0.13
CA THR A 139 11.88 -0.07 1.06
C THR A 139 11.31 0.21 2.43
N LEU A 140 10.70 -0.80 3.06
CA LEU A 140 10.20 -0.75 4.41
C LEU A 140 11.07 -1.62 5.31
N ASN A 141 11.56 -1.07 6.42
CA ASN A 141 12.14 -1.84 7.51
C ASN A 141 11.01 -2.31 8.43
N TYR A 142 10.58 -3.55 8.24
CA TYR A 142 9.52 -4.16 9.05
C TYR A 142 10.11 -4.88 10.27
N GLY A 143 9.65 -4.51 11.46
CA GLY A 143 10.15 -5.03 12.74
C GLY A 143 11.01 -4.01 13.50
N GLU A 144 11.59 -4.42 14.62
CA GLU A 144 12.37 -3.55 15.51
C GLU A 144 13.78 -4.11 15.73
N GLY A 145 14.74 -3.22 16.00
CA GLY A 145 16.11 -3.57 16.33
C GLY A 145 16.81 -4.39 15.24
N ASP A 146 17.61 -5.37 15.67
CA ASP A 146 18.43 -6.20 14.78
C ASP A 146 17.61 -7.24 13.99
N ASP A 147 16.34 -7.45 14.35
CA ASP A 147 15.44 -8.41 13.69
C ASP A 147 14.62 -7.78 12.55
N ALA A 148 14.79 -6.47 12.30
CA ALA A 148 14.10 -5.77 11.22
C ALA A 148 14.46 -6.36 9.85
N ILE A 149 13.44 -6.62 9.04
CA ILE A 149 13.59 -7.12 7.67
C ILE A 149 13.26 -6.03 6.66
N GLN A 150 14.02 -5.99 5.57
CA GLN A 150 13.72 -5.11 4.44
C GLN A 150 12.71 -5.75 3.50
N LEU A 151 11.61 -5.05 3.27
CA LEU A 151 10.57 -5.39 2.31
C LEU A 151 10.53 -4.32 1.23
N GLN A 152 10.48 -4.74 -0.04
CA GLN A 152 10.16 -3.84 -1.15
C GLN A 152 8.65 -3.76 -1.28
N MET A 153 8.14 -2.53 -1.26
CA MET A 153 6.72 -2.19 -1.30
C MET A 153 6.43 -1.53 -2.65
N ASP A 154 5.57 -2.15 -3.46
CA ASP A 154 5.01 -1.60 -4.70
C ASP A 154 3.57 -1.18 -4.41
N ASP A 155 3.37 0.11 -4.15
CA ASP A 155 2.18 0.64 -3.51
C ASP A 155 1.36 1.51 -4.47
N TRP A 156 0.15 1.04 -4.78
CA TRP A 156 -0.80 1.72 -5.66
C TRP A 156 -1.99 2.23 -4.88
N MET A 157 -2.37 3.48 -5.12
CA MET A 157 -3.59 4.08 -4.60
C MET A 157 -4.47 4.57 -5.74
N PHE A 158 -5.75 4.26 -5.67
CA PHE A 158 -6.74 4.69 -6.65
C PHE A 158 -7.90 5.40 -5.95
N LEU A 159 -8.15 6.65 -6.33
CA LEU A 159 -9.38 7.35 -5.98
C LEU A 159 -10.53 6.70 -6.77
N VAL A 160 -11.44 6.05 -6.05
CA VAL A 160 -12.56 5.30 -6.64
C VAL A 160 -13.91 6.03 -6.49
N ALA A 161 -13.99 6.93 -5.52
CA ALA A 161 -15.10 7.85 -5.31
C ALA A 161 -14.58 9.09 -4.57
N GLU A 162 -15.38 10.16 -4.50
CA GLU A 162 -15.02 11.33 -3.68
C GLU A 162 -14.79 10.90 -2.22
N GLY A 163 -13.62 11.24 -1.69
CA GLY A 163 -13.22 10.88 -0.33
C GLY A 163 -12.91 9.39 -0.10
N VAL A 164 -12.80 8.56 -1.14
CA VAL A 164 -12.49 7.12 -0.99
C VAL A 164 -11.34 6.69 -1.91
N ILE A 165 -10.23 6.26 -1.30
CA ILE A 165 -9.10 5.60 -1.97
C ILE A 165 -9.12 4.11 -1.66
N VAL A 166 -8.87 3.28 -2.67
CA VAL A 166 -8.45 1.89 -2.50
C VAL A 166 -6.94 1.84 -2.69
N ASN A 167 -6.24 1.25 -1.73
CA ASN A 167 -4.80 1.05 -1.77
C ASN A 167 -4.48 -0.45 -1.88
N GLU A 168 -3.61 -0.78 -2.83
CA GLU A 168 -3.08 -2.11 -3.08
C GLU A 168 -1.55 -2.07 -3.05
N THR A 169 -0.96 -2.71 -2.05
CA THR A 169 0.50 -2.84 -1.93
C THR A 169 0.93 -4.27 -2.17
N LYS A 170 1.91 -4.49 -3.04
CA LYS A 170 2.61 -5.78 -3.15
C LYS A 170 3.93 -5.73 -2.38
N MET A 171 4.21 -6.78 -1.64
CA MET A 171 5.42 -6.90 -0.84
C MET A 171 6.34 -7.97 -1.42
N SER A 172 7.62 -7.65 -1.57
CA SER A 172 8.64 -8.61 -1.98
C SER A 172 9.91 -8.53 -1.14
N LYS A 173 10.62 -9.64 -1.03
CA LYS A 173 11.92 -9.74 -0.37
C LYS A 173 12.89 -10.40 -1.34
N TRP A 174 14.01 -9.74 -1.63
CA TRP A 174 14.98 -10.19 -2.64
C TRP A 174 14.35 -10.49 -4.02
N GLY A 175 13.30 -9.74 -4.38
CA GLY A 175 12.54 -9.92 -5.62
C GLY A 175 11.51 -11.06 -5.60
N LEU A 176 11.40 -11.83 -4.51
CA LEU A 176 10.39 -12.86 -4.34
C LEU A 176 9.16 -12.29 -3.63
N PRO A 177 7.94 -12.55 -4.11
CA PRO A 177 6.71 -12.08 -3.46
C PRO A 177 6.58 -12.73 -2.07
N VAL A 178 6.26 -11.93 -1.06
CA VAL A 178 6.08 -12.41 0.32
C VAL A 178 4.69 -12.12 0.88
N GLY A 179 3.93 -11.21 0.26
CA GLY A 179 2.57 -10.90 0.66
C GLY A 179 2.02 -9.66 -0.02
N SER A 180 0.86 -9.22 0.42
CA SER A 180 0.22 -7.98 -0.03
C SER A 180 -0.58 -7.30 1.08
N VAL A 181 -0.82 -6.01 0.92
CA VAL A 181 -1.73 -5.22 1.75
C VAL A 181 -2.84 -4.70 0.84
N LEU A 182 -4.08 -4.78 1.32
CA LEU A 182 -5.23 -4.14 0.70
C LEU A 182 -5.92 -3.32 1.79
N LEU A 183 -6.10 -2.03 1.55
CA LEU A 183 -6.88 -1.19 2.44
C LEU A 183 -7.75 -0.18 1.69
N VAL A 184 -8.76 0.33 2.38
CA VAL A 184 -9.59 1.44 1.93
C VAL A 184 -9.34 2.61 2.85
N ILE A 185 -9.00 3.77 2.28
CA ILE A 185 -8.80 5.03 3.00
C ILE A 185 -10.01 5.93 2.72
N ARG A 186 -10.60 6.49 3.78
CA ARG A 186 -11.80 7.32 3.71
C ARG A 186 -11.57 8.66 4.40
N GLN A 187 -11.93 9.75 3.73
CA GLN A 187 -12.13 11.04 4.39
C GLN A 187 -13.32 10.94 5.34
N VAL A 188 -13.15 11.42 6.56
CA VAL A 188 -14.17 11.33 7.61
C VAL A 188 -14.23 12.61 8.42
N ASP A 189 -15.35 12.82 9.10
CA ASP A 189 -15.47 13.89 10.09
C ASP A 189 -14.50 13.66 11.25
N ALA A 190 -14.03 14.75 11.86
CA ALA A 190 -13.07 14.71 12.97
C ALA A 190 -13.55 13.84 14.15
N SER A 191 -14.86 13.76 14.39
CA SER A 191 -15.49 12.96 15.45
C SER A 191 -15.54 11.45 15.17
N THR A 192 -15.28 11.00 13.94
CA THR A 192 -15.43 9.60 13.53
C THR A 192 -14.41 8.70 14.22
N ALA A 193 -14.83 7.63 14.90
CA ALA A 193 -13.89 6.65 15.44
C ALA A 193 -13.30 5.78 14.32
N CYS A 194 -11.97 5.81 14.14
CA CYS A 194 -11.29 4.97 13.14
C CYS A 194 -10.69 3.70 13.74
N LEU A 195 -10.22 3.77 14.99
CA LEU A 195 -9.65 2.64 15.70
C LEU A 195 -10.76 1.97 16.52
N PRO A 196 -10.74 0.64 16.67
CA PRO A 196 -11.70 -0.03 17.53
C PRO A 196 -11.50 0.44 18.97
N ASP A 197 -12.61 0.65 19.68
CA ASP A 197 -12.55 0.87 21.12
C ASP A 197 -11.81 -0.30 21.78
N ALA A 198 -11.06 0.00 22.83
CA ALA A 198 -10.57 -1.01 23.77
C ALA A 198 -11.77 -1.66 24.47
N ARG A 199 -12.48 -2.55 23.75
CA ARG A 199 -13.56 -3.32 24.34
C ARG A 199 -12.95 -4.20 25.43
N PRO A 200 -13.56 -4.26 26.63
CA PRO A 200 -13.15 -5.25 27.61
C PRO A 200 -13.25 -6.62 26.94
N THR A 201 -12.17 -7.39 27.03
CA THR A 201 -12.09 -8.79 26.60
C THR A 201 -13.42 -9.45 26.94
N VAL A 202 -14.13 -9.97 25.94
CA VAL A 202 -15.41 -10.65 26.12
C VAL A 202 -15.26 -11.59 27.30
N SER A 203 -15.84 -11.22 28.45
CA SER A 203 -15.97 -12.13 29.58
C SER A 203 -16.64 -13.36 29.00
N ARG A 204 -15.97 -14.52 29.10
CA ARG A 204 -16.55 -15.80 28.71
C ARG A 204 -17.98 -15.77 29.21
N LEU A 205 -18.94 -15.90 28.30
CA LEU A 205 -20.31 -16.21 28.67
C LEU A 205 -20.21 -17.42 29.58
N THR A 206 -20.34 -17.20 30.89
CA THR A 206 -20.67 -18.27 31.80
C THR A 206 -22.00 -18.81 31.28
N PRO A 207 -22.10 -20.11 30.93
CA PRO A 207 -23.38 -20.66 30.52
C PRO A 207 -24.32 -20.52 31.73
N SER A 208 -25.24 -19.57 31.66
CA SER A 208 -26.30 -19.44 32.65
C SER A 208 -27.22 -20.65 32.51
N SER A 209 -27.10 -21.54 33.50
CA SER A 209 -28.09 -22.51 33.98
C SER A 209 -28.53 -23.64 33.04
N PRO A 210 -28.34 -24.90 33.45
CA PRO A 210 -29.33 -25.93 33.21
C PRO A 210 -30.35 -25.95 34.35
N ASN A 211 -31.58 -26.33 33.99
CA ASN A 211 -32.66 -26.84 34.83
C ASN A 211 -33.60 -25.84 35.52
N ARG A 212 -34.68 -25.55 34.77
CA ARG A 212 -36.04 -25.77 35.27
C ARG A 212 -36.29 -27.28 35.44
N VAL A 213 -36.61 -27.73 36.66
CA VAL A 213 -37.46 -28.89 36.90
C VAL A 213 -38.40 -28.54 38.06
N TRP A 214 -39.67 -28.87 37.86
CA TRP A 214 -40.81 -28.69 38.73
C TRP A 214 -40.74 -29.57 39.98
N LEU A 215 -40.93 -28.96 41.17
CA LEU A 215 -41.78 -29.37 42.31
C LEU A 215 -41.42 -28.52 43.54
#